data_AF-A0A507EFT8-F1
#
_entry.id   AF-A0A507EFT8-F1
#
_cell.length_a   1.000
_cell.length_b   1.000
_cell.length_c   1.000
_cell.angle_alpha   90.00
_cell.angle_beta   90.00
_cell.angle_gamma   90.00
#
_symmetry.space_group_name_H-M   'P 1'
#
loop_
_entity.id
_entity.type
_entity.pdbx_description
1 polymer ?
#
loop_
_entity_poly.entity_id
_entity_poly.type
_entity_poly.pdbx_seq_one_letter_code
_entity_poly.pdbx_strand_id
1 'polypeptide(L)'
;MAVLALLTTDSSLDRTRLTKMALVHDLAESIAGDITPHSGVSKDEKYKLERDGMEELVSLLGATPEALEIKALWEEYEAAATPEALYCKDLDKFEMIVQAVEYEKR
;
A
#
# COMPACT_ATOMS: atom_id res chain seq x y z
N MET A 1 6.69 -0.47 -5.91
CA MET A 1 6.08 0.84 -6.24
C MET A 1 6.95 2.07 -5.99
N ALA A 2 7.69 2.18 -4.88
CA ALA A 2 8.38 3.41 -4.49
C ALA A 2 9.33 4.02 -5.56
N VAL A 3 10.05 3.20 -6.33
CA VAL A 3 10.90 3.71 -7.43
C VAL A 3 10.05 4.37 -8.53
N LEU A 4 8.89 3.80 -8.88
CA LEU A 4 7.97 4.41 -9.86
C LEU A 4 7.40 5.73 -9.32
N ALA A 5 7.06 5.79 -8.03
CA ALA A 5 6.62 7.03 -7.38
C ALA A 5 7.69 8.14 -7.47
N LEU A 6 8.97 7.82 -7.32
CA LEU A 6 10.06 8.81 -7.45
C LEU A 6 10.19 9.39 -8.87
N LEU A 7 9.74 8.65 -9.89
CA LEU A 7 9.77 9.04 -11.29
C LEU A 7 8.58 9.90 -11.72
N THR A 8 7.61 10.12 -10.83
CA THR A 8 6.48 11.01 -11.16
C THR A 8 6.97 12.41 -11.50
N THR A 9 6.41 12.97 -12.56
CA THR A 9 6.66 14.35 -13.00
C THR A 9 5.50 15.28 -12.65
N ASP A 10 4.44 14.76 -12.05
CA ASP A 10 3.30 15.54 -11.61
C ASP A 10 3.68 16.40 -10.40
N SER A 11 3.85 17.70 -10.63
CA SER A 11 4.19 18.68 -9.62
C SER A 11 3.06 18.98 -8.63
N SER A 12 1.83 18.50 -8.90
CA SER A 12 0.70 18.67 -7.98
C SER A 12 0.71 17.67 -6.82
N LEU A 13 1.53 16.61 -6.92
CA LEU A 13 1.63 15.56 -5.91
C LEU A 13 2.83 15.78 -4.97
N ASP A 14 2.64 15.50 -3.68
CA ASP A 14 3.76 15.37 -2.75
C ASP A 14 4.48 14.03 -2.97
N ARG A 15 5.60 14.11 -3.71
CA ARG A 15 6.44 12.95 -4.03
C ARG A 15 6.98 12.24 -2.79
N THR A 16 7.32 12.97 -1.73
CA THR A 16 7.84 12.36 -0.49
C THR A 16 6.73 11.57 0.19
N ARG A 17 5.54 12.13 0.29
CA ARG A 17 4.36 11.42 0.83
C ARG A 17 4.03 10.19 -0.01
N LEU A 18 3.94 10.34 -1.32
CA LEU A 18 3.64 9.24 -2.25
C LEU A 18 4.68 8.11 -2.13
N THR A 19 5.97 8.44 -2.02
CA THR A 19 7.03 7.44 -1.86
C THR A 19 6.91 6.71 -0.52
N LYS A 20 6.63 7.42 0.58
CA LYS A 20 6.38 6.80 1.88
C LYS A 20 5.16 5.87 1.85
N MET A 21 4.06 6.31 1.26
CA MET A 21 2.85 5.50 1.10
C MET A 21 3.12 4.23 0.29
N ALA A 22 3.82 4.36 -0.84
CA ALA A 22 4.20 3.22 -1.68
C ALA A 22 5.12 2.21 -0.96
N LEU A 23 5.84 2.62 0.08
CA LEU A 23 6.66 1.72 0.89
C LEU A 23 5.85 0.92 1.92
N VAL A 24 4.71 1.45 2.38
CA VAL A 24 3.96 0.89 3.52
C VAL A 24 2.59 0.33 3.17
N HIS A 25 2.10 0.54 1.95
CA HIS A 25 0.74 0.15 1.54
C HIS A 25 0.41 -1.33 1.78
N ASP A 26 1.34 -2.24 1.48
CA ASP A 26 1.16 -3.69 1.70
C ASP A 26 1.85 -4.20 2.98
N LEU A 27 2.29 -3.30 3.88
CA LEU A 27 3.06 -3.72 5.06
C LEU A 27 2.25 -4.66 5.97
N ALA A 28 0.92 -4.49 6.02
CA ALA A 28 0.02 -5.36 6.77
C ALA A 28 0.02 -6.82 6.29
N GLU A 29 0.35 -7.07 5.02
CA GLU A 29 0.40 -8.42 4.44
C GLU A 29 1.51 -9.28 5.04
N SER A 30 2.51 -8.66 5.68
CA SER A 30 3.51 -9.40 6.47
C SER A 30 2.91 -10.21 7.62
N ILE A 31 1.71 -9.84 8.09
CA ILE A 31 0.94 -10.53 9.13
C ILE A 31 -0.32 -11.16 8.56
N ALA A 32 -1.09 -10.42 7.76
CA ALA A 32 -2.36 -10.89 7.18
C ALA A 32 -2.16 -11.91 6.03
N GLY A 33 -0.98 -11.94 5.42
CA GLY A 33 -0.72 -12.62 4.16
C GLY A 33 -1.20 -11.80 2.95
N ASP A 34 -0.70 -12.15 1.77
CA ASP A 34 -1.18 -11.61 0.48
C ASP A 34 -2.53 -12.25 0.12
N ILE A 35 -3.61 -11.50 0.36
CA ILE A 35 -4.99 -11.94 0.14
C ILE A 35 -5.43 -11.54 -1.27
N THR A 36 -5.33 -12.50 -2.20
CA THR A 36 -5.77 -12.34 -3.58
C THR A 36 -7.29 -12.52 -3.76
N PRO A 37 -7.88 -12.12 -4.92
CA PRO A 37 -9.28 -12.41 -5.25
C PRO A 37 -9.65 -13.90 -5.27
N HIS A 38 -8.67 -14.80 -5.41
CA HIS A 38 -8.88 -16.25 -5.42
C HIS A 38 -8.85 -16.88 -4.02
N SER A 39 -8.50 -16.10 -2.98
CA SER A 39 -8.41 -16.58 -1.60
C SER A 39 -9.77 -16.82 -0.94
N GLY A 40 -10.89 -16.45 -1.60
CA GLY A 40 -12.24 -16.64 -1.07
C GLY A 40 -12.61 -15.74 0.11
N VAL A 41 -11.75 -14.76 0.43
CA VAL A 41 -11.94 -13.78 1.51
C VAL A 41 -12.70 -12.57 0.99
N SER A 42 -13.69 -12.11 1.74
CA SER A 42 -14.45 -10.91 1.37
C SER A 42 -13.60 -9.64 1.51
N LYS A 43 -13.97 -8.55 0.81
CA LYS A 43 -13.25 -7.27 0.95
C LYS A 43 -13.25 -6.74 2.39
N ASP A 44 -14.38 -6.86 3.08
CA ASP A 44 -14.50 -6.39 4.47
C ASP A 44 -13.64 -7.22 5.43
N GLU A 45 -13.54 -8.52 5.18
CA GLU A 45 -12.69 -9.42 5.96
C GLU A 45 -11.20 -9.19 5.68
N LYS A 46 -10.81 -9.00 4.41
CA LYS A 46 -9.45 -8.58 4.02
C LYS A 46 -9.06 -7.30 4.76
N TYR A 47 -9.89 -6.26 4.66
CA TYR A 47 -9.65 -4.99 5.32
C TYR A 47 -9.50 -5.15 6.84
N LYS A 48 -10.34 -5.99 7.47
CA LYS A 48 -10.24 -6.26 8.90
C LYS A 48 -8.91 -6.95 9.25
N LEU A 49 -8.52 -7.99 8.52
CA LEU A 49 -7.27 -8.72 8.75
C LEU A 49 -6.06 -7.81 8.60
N GLU A 50 -6.04 -6.98 7.55
CA GLU A 50 -4.95 -6.04 7.30
C GLU A 50 -4.89 -4.92 8.34
N ARG A 51 -6.06 -4.40 8.76
CA ARG A 51 -6.12 -3.42 9.86
C ARG A 51 -5.58 -4.01 11.15
N ASP A 52 -6.00 -5.22 11.52
CA ASP A 52 -5.55 -5.89 12.74
C ASP A 52 -4.03 -6.17 12.66
N GLY A 53 -3.50 -6.54 11.50
CA GLY A 53 -2.05 -6.65 11.25
C GLY A 53 -1.31 -5.31 11.38
N MET A 54 -1.88 -4.23 10.86
CA MET A 54 -1.30 -2.89 11.02
C MET A 54 -1.28 -2.44 12.49
N GLU A 55 -2.32 -2.75 13.27
CA GLU A 55 -2.36 -2.48 14.71
C GLU A 55 -1.26 -3.25 15.47
N GLU A 56 -1.02 -4.52 15.11
CA GLU A 56 0.07 -5.31 15.68
C GLU A 56 1.43 -4.68 15.36
N LEU A 57 1.67 -4.27 14.11
CA LEU A 57 2.91 -3.60 13.70
C LEU A 57 3.14 -2.30 14.47
N VAL A 58 2.11 -1.47 14.65
CA VAL A 58 2.22 -0.23 15.44
C VAL A 58 2.55 -0.54 16.90
N SER A 59 1.96 -1.58 17.47
CA SER A 59 2.25 -2.03 18.83
C SER A 59 3.71 -2.50 18.98
N LEU A 60 4.21 -3.29 18.01
CA LEU A 60 5.61 -3.76 17.97
C LEU A 60 6.62 -2.60 17.89
N LEU A 61 6.26 -1.53 17.17
CA LEU A 61 7.06 -0.31 17.09
C LEU A 61 6.89 0.61 18.32
N GLY A 62 6.11 0.20 19.33
CA GLY A 62 5.93 0.95 20.57
C GLY A 62 5.03 2.18 20.44
N ALA A 63 4.16 2.23 19.43
CA ALA A 63 3.25 3.35 19.15
C ALA A 63 3.96 4.72 19.09
N THR A 64 5.18 4.76 18.56
CA THR A 64 5.91 6.02 18.35
C THR A 64 5.21 6.91 17.32
N PRO A 65 5.53 8.20 17.24
CA PRO A 65 4.99 9.08 16.20
C PRO A 65 5.21 8.55 14.78
N GLU A 66 6.33 7.89 14.52
CA GLU A 66 6.65 7.28 13.22
C GLU A 66 5.77 6.04 12.95
N ALA A 67 5.49 5.22 13.96
CA ALA A 67 4.57 4.10 13.84
C ALA A 67 3.14 4.58 13.51
N LEU A 68 2.72 5.68 14.15
CA LEU A 68 1.44 6.31 13.87
C LEU A 68 1.39 6.93 12.47
N GLU A 69 2.51 7.50 11.98
CA GLU A 69 2.62 7.97 10.59
C GLU A 69 2.44 6.81 9.59
N ILE A 70 3.09 5.67 9.83
CA ILE A 70 2.96 4.47 8.98
C ILE A 70 1.49 4.03 8.89
N LYS A 71 0.82 3.90 10.04
CA LYS A 71 -0.61 3.53 10.08
C LYS A 71 -1.48 4.55 9.37
N ALA A 72 -1.25 5.84 9.57
CA ALA A 72 -2.03 6.89 8.91
C ALA A 72 -1.86 6.86 7.38
N LEU A 73 -0.64 6.62 6.88
CA LEU A 73 -0.38 6.46 5.44
C LEU A 73 -1.07 5.22 4.86
N TRP A 74 -1.06 4.11 5.60
CA TRP A 74 -1.77 2.90 5.21
C TRP A 74 -3.30 3.11 5.16
N GLU A 75 -3.88 3.76 6.19
CA GLU A 75 -5.31 4.08 6.23
C GLU A 75 -5.73 5.00 5.08
N GLU A 76 -4.91 6.00 4.75
CA GLU A 76 -5.14 6.90 3.62
C GLU A 76 -5.08 6.17 2.27
N TYR A 77 -4.12 5.26 2.11
CA TYR A 77 -4.04 4.39 0.93
C TYR A 77 -5.30 3.55 0.80
N GLU A 78 -5.72 2.84 1.86
CA GLU A 78 -6.91 1.99 1.83
C GLU A 78 -8.19 2.78 1.55
N ALA A 79 -8.33 3.96 2.15
CA ALA A 79 -9.48 4.83 1.93
C ALA A 79 -9.49 5.50 0.55
N ALA A 80 -8.37 5.46 -0.20
CA ALA A 80 -8.19 6.17 -1.47
C ALA A 80 -8.58 7.66 -1.37
N ALA A 81 -8.25 8.30 -0.25
CA ALA A 81 -8.82 9.58 0.15
C ALA A 81 -8.14 10.81 -0.48
N THR A 82 -6.91 10.65 -1.00
CA THR A 82 -6.08 11.74 -1.52
C THR A 82 -5.61 11.48 -2.95
N PRO A 83 -5.18 12.52 -3.68
CA PRO A 83 -4.56 12.37 -4.99
C PRO A 83 -3.36 11.41 -4.96
N GLU A 84 -2.52 11.48 -3.92
CA GLU A 84 -1.40 10.56 -3.72
C GLU A 84 -1.86 9.12 -3.52
N ALA A 85 -2.92 8.88 -2.74
CA ALA A 85 -3.46 7.54 -2.53
C ALA A 85 -4.03 6.93 -3.82
N LEU A 86 -4.78 7.73 -4.57
CA LEU A 86 -5.29 7.31 -5.88
C LEU A 86 -4.15 7.00 -6.85
N TYR A 87 -3.15 7.88 -6.93
CA TYR A 87 -1.98 7.67 -7.77
C TYR A 87 -1.18 6.43 -7.36
N CYS A 88 -1.03 6.19 -6.06
CA CYS A 88 -0.34 5.01 -5.55
C CYS A 88 -1.07 3.72 -5.93
N LYS A 89 -2.42 3.69 -5.85
CA LYS A 89 -3.22 2.53 -6.31
C LYS A 89 -3.12 2.29 -7.81
N ASP A 90 -2.98 3.35 -8.60
CA ASP A 90 -2.75 3.22 -10.04
C ASP A 90 -1.35 2.67 -10.34
N LEU A 91 -0.33 3.11 -9.62
CA LEU A 91 1.02 2.55 -9.72
C LEU A 91 1.07 1.06 -9.37
N ASP A 92 0.39 0.68 -8.29
CA ASP A 92 0.30 -0.71 -7.82
C ASP A 92 -0.25 -1.65 -8.91
N LYS A 93 -1.40 -1.29 -9.49
CA LYS A 93 -1.99 -2.03 -10.62
C LYS A 93 -1.10 -2.00 -11.86
N PHE A 94 -0.51 -0.84 -12.17
CA PHE A 94 0.33 -0.69 -13.36
C PHE A 94 1.54 -1.62 -13.31
N GLU A 95 2.24 -1.67 -12.17
CA GLU A 95 3.40 -2.54 -12.03
C GLU A 95 3.03 -4.01 -12.07
N MET A 96 1.92 -4.41 -11.42
CA MET A 96 1.38 -5.77 -11.53
C MET A 96 1.16 -6.17 -12.99
N ILE A 97 0.58 -5.29 -13.82
CA ILE A 97 0.35 -5.54 -15.24
C ILE A 97 1.67 -5.61 -16.02
N VAL A 98 2.62 -4.70 -15.76
CA VAL A 98 3.95 -4.73 -16.39
C VAL A 98 4.63 -6.06 -16.09
N GLN A 99 4.60 -6.50 -14.84
CA GLN A 99 5.20 -7.76 -14.41
C GLN A 99 4.52 -8.97 -15.09
N ALA A 100 3.19 -8.95 -15.24
CA ALA A 100 2.46 -9.99 -15.96
C ALA A 100 2.87 -10.07 -17.45
N VAL A 101 2.96 -8.93 -18.14
CA VAL A 101 3.41 -8.88 -19.54
C VAL A 101 4.84 -9.39 -19.70
N GLU A 102 5.74 -9.08 -18.77
CA GLU A 102 7.11 -9.63 -18.79
C GLU A 102 7.16 -11.14 -18.55
N TYR A 103 6.23 -11.69 -17.75
CA TYR A 103 6.09 -13.14 -17.59
C TYR A 103 5.54 -13.83 -18.84
N GLU A 104 4.60 -13.22 -19.56
CA GLU A 104 4.05 -13.78 -20.82
C GLU A 104 5.06 -13.89 -21.96
N LYS A 105 6.15 -13.10 -21.92
CA LYS A 105 7.22 -13.14 -22.93
C LYS A 105 8.18 -14.32 -22.77
N ARG A 106 8.08 -15.08 -21.68
CA ARG A 106 8.92 -16.25 -21.38
C ARG A 106 8.19 -17.53 -21.71
#